data_AF-A0A7Y3FBA6-F1
#
_entry.id   AF-A0A7Y3FBA6-F1
#
_cell.length_a   1.000
_cell.length_b   1.000
_cell.length_c   1.000
_cell.angle_alpha   90.00
_cell.angle_beta   90.00
_cell.angle_gamma   90.00
#
_symmetry.space_group_name_H-M   'P 1'
#
loop_
_entity.id
_entity.type
_entity.pdbx_description
1 polymer ?
#
loop_
_entity_poly.entity_id
_entity_poly.type
_entity_poly.pdbx_seq_one_letter_code
_entity_poly.pdbx_strand_id
1 'polypeptide(L)'
;MTVEEYIQYRTGANKISSIVLNMFVKPFFASSLSSFWRYWNPGFGFYLLYYIYKPMRNIFPHWISFIITFVICGLLHDILYIVPLAMLDGLSFVLPFISVWFLIIASGILMTEFLQIDFRKTNKAIRPILHLGYLLATFCLTRYIDLWIG
;
A
#
# COMPACT_ATOMS: atom_id res chain seq x y z
N MET A 1 18.00 -5.69 -13.12
CA MET A 1 16.65 -5.16 -13.36
C MET A 1 16.63 -3.70 -12.97
N THR A 2 16.46 -2.81 -13.95
CA THR A 2 16.28 -1.37 -13.74
C THR A 2 14.85 -1.08 -13.25
N VAL A 3 14.59 0.15 -12.77
CA VAL A 3 13.24 0.57 -12.38
C VAL A 3 12.28 0.56 -13.57
N GLU A 4 12.75 0.94 -14.76
CA GLU A 4 11.95 0.94 -15.98
C GLU A 4 11.56 -0.47 -16.40
N GLU A 5 12.52 -1.40 -16.43
CA GLU A 5 12.27 -2.82 -16.69
C GLU A 5 11.26 -3.40 -15.68
N TYR A 6 11.35 -3.01 -14.41
CA TYR A 6 10.40 -3.45 -13.39
C TYR A 6 8.98 -2.90 -13.63
N ILE A 7 8.86 -1.61 -13.96
CA ILE A 7 7.57 -0.99 -14.26
C ILE A 7 6.94 -1.65 -15.49
N GLN A 8 7.71 -1.86 -16.55
CA GLN A 8 7.25 -2.54 -17.76
C GLN A 8 6.84 -3.99 -17.46
N TYR A 9 7.61 -4.71 -16.63
CA TYR A 9 7.26 -6.07 -16.18
C TYR A 9 5.94 -6.11 -15.39
N ARG A 10 5.72 -5.17 -14.46
CA ARG A 10 4.49 -5.14 -13.64
C ARG A 10 3.27 -4.67 -14.43
N THR A 11 3.43 -3.64 -15.25
CA THR A 11 2.33 -3.08 -16.03
C THR A 11 2.09 -3.81 -17.34
N GLY A 12 3.05 -4.59 -17.85
CA GLY A 12 2.99 -5.25 -19.15
C GLY A 12 2.89 -4.26 -20.32
N ALA A 13 3.38 -3.04 -20.15
CA ALA A 13 3.27 -1.98 -21.15
C ALA A 13 4.54 -1.11 -21.17
N ASN A 14 4.88 -0.59 -22.36
CA ASN A 14 6.05 0.27 -22.56
C ASN A 14 5.66 1.72 -22.86
N LYS A 15 4.44 1.95 -23.37
CA LYS A 15 3.91 3.29 -23.61
C LYS A 15 3.42 3.90 -22.29
N ILE A 16 3.85 5.13 -21.98
CA ILE A 16 3.52 5.83 -20.73
C ILE A 16 2.01 5.84 -20.44
N SER A 17 1.17 6.16 -21.43
CA SER A 17 -0.29 6.16 -21.25
C SER A 17 -0.85 4.81 -20.80
N SER A 18 -0.31 3.72 -21.35
CA SER A 18 -0.71 2.35 -21.02
C SER A 18 -0.13 1.90 -19.68
N ILE A 19 1.08 2.35 -19.33
CA ILE A 19 1.66 2.15 -18.00
C ILE A 19 0.76 2.81 -16.94
N VAL A 20 0.36 4.07 -17.17
CA VAL A 20 -0.52 4.83 -16.29
C VAL A 20 -1.86 4.14 -16.12
N LEU A 21 -2.52 3.77 -17.21
CA LEU A 21 -3.78 3.03 -17.13
C LEU A 21 -3.62 1.72 -16.37
N ASN A 22 -2.59 0.94 -16.69
CA ASN A 22 -2.40 -0.39 -16.11
C ASN A 22 -2.02 -0.33 -14.62
N MET A 23 -1.30 0.69 -14.16
CA MET A 23 -0.98 0.82 -12.73
C MET A 23 -2.20 1.15 -11.87
N PHE A 24 -3.26 1.72 -12.43
CA PHE A 24 -4.51 1.98 -11.71
C PHE A 24 -5.56 0.88 -11.93
N VAL A 25 -5.59 0.22 -13.09
CA VAL A 25 -6.60 -0.81 -13.40
C VAL A 25 -6.20 -2.19 -12.89
N LYS A 26 -4.97 -2.65 -13.17
CA LYS A 26 -4.53 -4.02 -12.80
C LYS A 26 -4.60 -4.35 -11.30
N PRO A 27 -4.29 -3.44 -10.36
CA PRO A 27 -4.36 -3.75 -8.93
C PRO A 27 -5.72 -4.30 -8.50
N PHE A 28 -6.82 -3.72 -9.00
CA PHE A 28 -8.19 -4.11 -8.65
C PHE A 28 -8.61 -5.49 -9.17
N PHE A 29 -7.86 -6.05 -10.12
CA PHE A 29 -8.08 -7.41 -10.62
C PHE A 29 -7.11 -8.44 -10.04
N ALA A 30 -6.22 -8.01 -9.14
CA ALA A 30 -5.24 -8.87 -8.48
C ALA A 30 -5.90 -10.00 -7.69
N SER A 31 -5.22 -11.14 -7.59
CA SER A 31 -5.70 -12.35 -6.93
C SER A 31 -5.71 -12.30 -5.40
N SER A 32 -5.09 -11.30 -4.78
CA SER A 32 -5.09 -11.13 -3.32
C SER A 32 -4.81 -9.68 -2.97
N LEU A 33 -5.18 -9.26 -1.75
CA LEU A 33 -4.91 -7.92 -1.23
C LEU A 33 -3.41 -7.59 -1.23
N SER A 34 -2.55 -8.58 -0.96
CA SER A 34 -1.10 -8.45 -1.06
C SER A 34 -0.62 -8.18 -2.49
N SER A 35 -1.22 -8.87 -3.47
CA SER A 35 -0.84 -8.72 -4.88
C SER A 35 -1.26 -7.38 -5.48
N PHE A 36 -2.29 -6.72 -4.94
CA PHE A 36 -2.71 -5.36 -5.32
C PHE A 36 -1.50 -4.40 -5.36
N TRP A 37 -0.72 -4.38 -4.27
CA TRP A 37 0.41 -3.47 -4.07
C TRP A 37 1.61 -3.74 -4.98
N ARG A 38 1.63 -4.88 -5.67
CA ARG A 38 2.65 -5.17 -6.69
C ARG A 38 2.40 -4.43 -8.00
N TYR A 39 1.14 -4.07 -8.24
CA TYR A 39 0.71 -3.35 -9.44
C TYR A 39 0.44 -1.87 -9.16
N TRP A 40 0.03 -1.53 -7.94
CA TRP A 40 -0.25 -0.15 -7.54
C TRP A 40 1.06 0.63 -7.41
N ASN A 41 1.25 1.63 -8.26
CA ASN A 41 2.45 2.46 -8.33
C ASN A 41 3.77 1.64 -8.29
N PRO A 42 4.06 0.87 -9.36
CA PRO A 42 5.19 -0.07 -9.37
C PRO A 42 6.56 0.64 -9.28
N GLY A 43 6.66 1.90 -9.71
CA GLY A 43 7.87 2.69 -9.54
C GLY A 43 8.21 2.90 -8.06
N PHE A 44 7.24 3.36 -7.27
CA PHE A 44 7.45 3.50 -5.82
C PHE A 44 7.62 2.15 -5.13
N GLY A 45 6.85 1.14 -5.53
CA GLY A 45 6.99 -0.23 -5.05
C GLY A 45 8.37 -0.84 -5.32
N PHE A 46 9.07 -0.44 -6.39
CA PHE A 46 10.45 -0.85 -6.65
C PHE A 46 11.39 -0.37 -5.53
N TYR A 47 11.34 0.92 -5.19
CA TYR A 47 12.21 1.48 -4.15
C TYR A 47 11.91 0.85 -2.78
N LEU A 48 10.63 0.72 -2.41
CA LEU A 48 10.24 0.03 -1.18
C LEU A 48 10.76 -1.42 -1.14
N LEU A 49 10.65 -2.15 -2.26
CA LEU A 49 11.10 -3.53 -2.35
C LEU A 49 12.61 -3.67 -2.13
N TYR A 50 13.41 -2.86 -2.81
CA TYR A 50 14.86 -3.03 -2.85
C TYR A 50 15.59 -2.35 -1.69
N TYR A 51 15.08 -1.22 -1.18
CA TYR A 51 15.75 -0.44 -0.14
C TYR A 51 15.15 -0.62 1.26
N ILE A 52 13.94 -1.15 1.38
CA ILE A 52 13.29 -1.37 2.69
C ILE A 52 12.98 -2.84 2.89
N TYR A 53 12.08 -3.42 2.10
CA TYR A 53 11.59 -4.78 2.34
C TYR A 53 12.68 -5.85 2.27
N LYS A 54 13.52 -5.85 1.22
CA LYS A 54 14.61 -6.83 1.08
C LYS A 54 15.64 -6.74 2.21
N PRO A 55 16.19 -5.56 2.55
CA PRO A 55 17.04 -5.42 3.73
C PRO A 55 16.36 -5.89 5.02
N MET A 56 15.10 -5.50 5.24
CA MET A 56 14.36 -5.93 6.43
C MET A 56 14.13 -7.44 6.48
N ARG A 57 13.95 -8.12 5.34
CA ARG A 57 13.77 -9.58 5.26
C ARG A 57 15.01 -10.38 5.60
N ASN A 58 16.19 -9.77 5.52
CA ASN A 58 17.43 -10.41 5.95
C ASN A 58 17.58 -10.44 7.48
N ILE A 59 16.81 -9.61 8.20
CA ILE A 59 16.89 -9.43 9.65
C ILE A 59 15.64 -10.00 10.34
N PHE A 60 14.46 -9.71 9.79
CA PHE A 60 13.17 -10.01 10.39
C PHE A 60 12.35 -10.98 9.55
N PRO A 61 11.42 -11.76 10.14
CA PRO A 61 10.44 -12.58 9.41
C PRO A 61 9.52 -11.76 8.51
N HIS A 62 8.85 -12.45 7.57
CA HIS A 62 8.02 -11.82 6.55
C HIS A 62 7.02 -10.78 7.08
N TRP A 63 6.25 -11.14 8.11
CA TRP A 63 5.20 -10.29 8.66
C TRP A 63 5.75 -8.98 9.24
N ILE A 64 6.88 -9.02 9.96
CA ILE A 64 7.53 -7.82 10.50
C ILE A 64 8.04 -6.94 9.34
N SER A 65 8.78 -7.53 8.39
CA SER A 65 9.32 -6.76 7.26
C SER A 65 8.22 -6.11 6.43
N PHE A 66 7.08 -6.80 6.27
CA PHE A 66 5.92 -6.27 5.56
C PHE A 66 5.30 -5.08 6.28
N ILE A 67 5.05 -5.19 7.59
CA ILE A 67 4.54 -4.08 8.42
C ILE A 67 5.48 -2.89 8.38
N ILE A 68 6.78 -3.10 8.63
CA ILE A 68 7.79 -2.02 8.58
C ILE A 68 7.76 -1.31 7.23
N THR A 69 7.69 -2.07 6.12
CA THR A 69 7.66 -1.49 4.78
C THR A 69 6.43 -0.61 4.57
N PHE A 70 5.25 -1.07 5.02
CA PHE A 70 4.01 -0.29 4.92
C PHE A 70 4.02 0.95 5.83
N VAL A 71 4.52 0.83 7.05
CA VAL A 71 4.61 1.97 7.97
C VAL A 71 5.59 3.02 7.44
N ILE A 72 6.76 2.63 6.95
CA ILE A 72 7.71 3.58 6.32
C ILE A 72 7.08 4.23 5.09
N CYS A 73 6.36 3.45 4.27
CA CYS A 73 5.61 3.99 3.15
C CYS A 73 4.59 5.04 3.61
N GLY A 74 3.81 4.76 4.65
CA GLY A 74 2.85 5.70 5.22
C GLY A 74 3.51 6.96 5.79
N LEU A 75 4.62 6.81 6.51
CA LEU A 75 5.39 7.93 7.06
C LEU A 75 5.89 8.88 5.97
N LEU A 76 6.33 8.34 4.84
CA LEU A 76 6.73 9.18 3.69
C LEU A 76 5.57 10.01 3.15
N HIS A 77 4.34 9.48 3.17
CA HIS A 77 3.15 10.24 2.79
C HIS A 77 2.77 11.28 3.85
N ASP A 78 2.84 10.91 5.14
CA ASP A 78 2.55 11.84 6.23
C ASP A 78 3.54 13.01 6.25
N ILE A 79 4.83 12.79 5.98
CA ILE A 79 5.83 13.87 5.90
C ILE A 79 5.43 14.91 4.84
N LEU A 80 4.94 14.46 3.68
CA LEU A 80 4.48 15.36 2.61
C LEU A 80 3.25 16.18 3.01
N TYR A 81 2.46 15.72 3.99
CA TYR A 81 1.26 16.40 4.46
C TYR A 81 1.53 17.27 5.71
N ILE A 82 2.22 16.72 6.70
CA ILE A 82 2.48 17.33 8.01
C ILE A 82 3.48 18.47 7.89
N VAL A 83 4.52 18.36 7.05
CA VAL A 83 5.56 19.40 6.93
C VAL A 83 4.97 20.73 6.43
N PRO A 84 4.20 20.79 5.33
CA PRO A 84 3.56 22.05 4.91
C PRO A 84 2.60 22.61 5.95
N LEU A 85 1.82 21.75 6.62
CA LEU A 85 0.84 22.17 7.64
C LEU A 85 1.55 22.78 8.85
N ALA A 86 2.62 22.15 9.34
CA ALA A 86 3.43 22.65 10.46
C ALA A 86 4.14 23.98 10.12
N MET A 87 4.49 24.20 8.85
CA MET A 87 5.08 25.45 8.38
C MET A 87 4.07 26.61 8.33
N LEU A 88 2.78 26.32 8.17
CA LEU A 88 1.71 27.32 8.05
C LEU A 88 1.08 27.67 9.41
N ASP A 89 0.75 26.65 10.21
CA ASP A 89 -0.09 26.80 11.42
C ASP A 89 0.63 26.43 12.73
N GLY A 90 1.92 26.07 12.68
CA GLY A 90 2.73 25.66 13.84
C GLY A 90 2.63 24.17 14.18
N LEU A 91 3.49 23.68 15.10
CA LEU A 91 3.47 22.29 15.56
C LEU A 91 2.34 22.05 16.57
N SER A 92 1.14 21.78 16.07
CA SER A 92 0.14 21.03 16.83
C SER A 92 0.40 19.53 16.66
N PHE A 93 0.10 18.72 17.69
CA PHE A 93 0.18 17.26 17.54
C PHE A 93 -0.82 16.81 16.47
N VAL A 94 -0.31 16.25 15.37
CA VAL A 94 -1.12 15.65 14.30
C VAL A 94 -0.83 14.17 14.29
N LEU A 95 -1.87 13.35 14.46
CA LEU A 95 -1.76 11.91 14.34
C LEU A 95 -1.27 11.58 12.91
N PRO A 96 -0.23 10.74 12.74
CA PRO A 96 0.27 10.36 11.42
C PRO A 96 -0.73 9.43 10.73
N PHE A 97 -1.79 10.03 10.19
CA PHE A 97 -3.00 9.36 9.73
C PHE A 97 -2.70 8.30 8.67
N ILE A 98 -1.84 8.60 7.70
CA ILE A 98 -1.52 7.67 6.62
C ILE A 98 -0.68 6.49 7.15
N SER A 99 0.24 6.73 8.08
CA SER A 99 1.02 5.67 8.73
C SER A 99 0.13 4.69 9.50
N VAL A 100 -0.83 5.21 10.28
CA VAL A 100 -1.79 4.37 11.01
C VAL A 100 -2.68 3.60 10.03
N TRP A 101 -3.14 4.24 8.96
CA TRP A 101 -3.92 3.56 7.93
C TRP A 101 -3.13 2.43 7.25
N PHE A 102 -1.87 2.68 6.90
CA PHE A 102 -1.00 1.69 6.26
C PHE A 102 -0.66 0.54 7.21
N LEU A 103 -0.54 0.78 8.51
CA LEU A 103 -0.40 -0.26 9.53
C LEU A 103 -1.64 -1.17 9.57
N ILE A 104 -2.84 -0.58 9.57
CA ILE A 104 -4.11 -1.33 9.56
C ILE A 104 -4.24 -2.13 8.25
N ILE A 105 -3.91 -1.53 7.10
CA ILE A 105 -3.87 -2.21 5.80
C ILE A 105 -2.89 -3.38 5.82
N ALA A 106 -1.68 -3.21 6.33
CA ALA A 106 -0.68 -4.27 6.37
C ALA A 106 -1.14 -5.44 7.26
N SER A 107 -1.72 -5.12 8.40
CA SER A 107 -2.24 -6.10 9.36
C SER A 107 -3.38 -6.94 8.75
N GLY A 108 -4.34 -6.29 8.08
CA GLY A 108 -5.43 -7.00 7.41
C GLY A 108 -4.94 -7.85 6.24
N ILE A 109 -3.94 -7.39 5.46
CA ILE A 109 -3.33 -8.20 4.39
C ILE A 109 -2.69 -9.46 4.98
N LEU A 110 -1.86 -9.31 6.02
CA LEU A 110 -1.21 -10.45 6.68
C LEU A 110 -2.24 -11.41 7.28
N MET A 111 -3.35 -10.90 7.83
CA MET A 111 -4.46 -11.74 8.28
C MET A 111 -5.07 -12.54 7.12
N THR A 112 -5.29 -11.92 5.95
CA THR A 112 -5.80 -12.65 4.78
C THR A 112 -4.81 -13.69 4.24
N GLU A 113 -3.51 -13.43 4.33
CA GLU A 113 -2.48 -14.40 3.97
C GLU A 113 -2.43 -15.57 4.96
N PHE A 114 -2.54 -15.29 6.26
CA PHE A 114 -2.62 -16.31 7.31
C PHE A 114 -3.85 -17.21 7.13
N LEU A 115 -5.00 -16.62 6.79
CA LEU A 115 -6.24 -17.34 6.48
C LEU A 115 -6.26 -17.96 5.06
N GLN A 116 -5.19 -17.82 4.28
CA GLN A 116 -5.06 -18.32 2.92
C GLN A 116 -6.21 -17.90 1.98
N ILE A 117 -6.70 -16.67 2.15
CA ILE A 117 -7.79 -16.12 1.33
C ILE A 117 -7.24 -15.78 -0.06
N ASP A 118 -7.88 -16.33 -1.10
CA ASP A 118 -7.47 -16.18 -2.48
C ASP A 118 -8.66 -15.82 -3.38
N PHE A 119 -8.55 -14.70 -4.09
CA PHE A 119 -9.57 -14.22 -5.02
C PHE A 119 -9.52 -14.92 -6.39
N ARG A 120 -8.57 -15.84 -6.64
CA ARG A 120 -8.57 -16.68 -7.85
C ARG A 120 -9.84 -17.49 -8.01
N LYS A 121 -10.40 -17.95 -6.88
CA LYS A 121 -11.64 -18.72 -6.82
C LYS A 121 -12.90 -17.86 -6.96
N THR A 122 -12.79 -16.55 -6.87
CA THR A 122 -13.91 -15.62 -7.02
C THR A 122 -14.01 -15.08 -8.45
N ASN A 123 -15.21 -14.64 -8.83
CA ASN A 123 -15.43 -13.99 -10.11
C ASN A 123 -14.54 -12.73 -10.22
N LYS A 124 -13.81 -12.59 -11.33
CA LYS A 124 -12.93 -11.45 -11.60
C LYS A 124 -13.65 -10.11 -11.48
N ALA A 125 -14.94 -10.04 -11.83
CA ALA A 125 -15.75 -8.82 -11.73
C ALA A 125 -16.01 -8.36 -10.29
N ILE A 126 -15.93 -9.27 -9.30
CA ILE A 126 -16.15 -8.94 -7.88
C ILE A 126 -14.87 -8.40 -7.22
N ARG A 127 -13.69 -8.71 -7.78
CA ARG A 127 -12.40 -8.33 -7.17
C ARG A 127 -12.22 -6.83 -6.97
N PRO A 128 -12.60 -5.94 -7.92
CA PRO A 128 -12.52 -4.50 -7.68
C PRO A 128 -13.33 -4.07 -6.46
N ILE A 129 -14.51 -4.66 -6.25
CA ILE A 129 -15.38 -4.36 -5.11
C ILE A 129 -14.71 -4.82 -3.80
N LEU A 130 -14.06 -6.00 -3.79
CA LEU A 130 -13.35 -6.49 -2.62
C LEU A 130 -12.14 -5.62 -2.25
N HIS A 131 -11.32 -5.24 -3.24
CA HIS A 131 -10.16 -4.38 -3.03
C HIS A 131 -10.58 -2.97 -2.57
N LEU A 132 -11.56 -2.37 -3.26
CA LEU A 132 -12.07 -1.05 -2.90
C LEU A 132 -12.76 -1.07 -1.54
N GLY A 133 -13.60 -2.07 -1.28
CA GLY A 133 -14.28 -2.25 0.01
C GLY A 133 -13.28 -2.40 1.16
N TYR A 134 -12.18 -3.14 0.95
CA TYR A 134 -11.11 -3.26 1.94
C TYR A 134 -10.41 -1.93 2.22
N LEU A 135 -10.05 -1.18 1.16
CA LEU A 135 -9.42 0.14 1.31
C LEU A 135 -10.34 1.13 2.03
N LEU A 136 -11.63 1.16 1.67
CA LEU A 136 -12.62 2.01 2.33
C LEU A 136 -12.86 1.60 3.78
N ALA A 137 -12.97 0.31 4.07
CA ALA A 137 -13.18 -0.18 5.44
C ALA A 137 -12.01 0.18 6.35
N THR A 138 -10.77 -0.03 5.89
CA THR A 138 -9.56 0.33 6.64
C THR A 138 -9.41 1.85 6.80
N PHE A 139 -9.80 2.63 5.80
CA PHE A 139 -9.82 4.08 5.88
C PHE A 139 -10.84 4.58 6.92
N CYS A 140 -12.08 4.09 6.86
CA CYS A 140 -13.13 4.42 7.82
C CYS A 140 -12.74 4.04 9.26
N LEU A 141 -12.10 2.87 9.44
CA LEU A 141 -11.58 2.45 10.74
C LEU A 141 -10.49 3.41 11.24
N THR A 142 -9.55 3.80 10.38
CA THR A 142 -8.50 4.77 10.75
C THR A 142 -9.12 6.10 11.13
N ARG A 143 -10.11 6.59 10.37
CA ARG A 143 -10.82 7.84 10.67
C ARG A 143 -11.60 7.77 11.96
N TYR A 144 -12.21 6.63 12.27
CA TYR A 144 -12.88 6.42 13.56
C TYR A 144 -11.89 6.51 14.74
N ILE A 145 -10.70 5.90 14.61
CA ILE A 145 -9.64 5.97 15.63
C ILE A 145 -9.15 7.41 15.80
N ASP A 146 -8.90 8.11 14.69
CA ASP A 146 -8.43 9.50 14.67
C ASP A 146 -9.42 10.44 15.38
N LEU A 147 -10.72 10.30 15.10
CA LEU A 147 -11.80 11.05 15.78
C LEU A 147 -11.97 10.74 17.26
N TRP A 148 -11.44 9.62 17.74
CA TRP A 148 -11.54 9.22 19.14
C TRP A 148 -10.34 9.67 19.96
N ILE A 149 -9.20 9.91 19.30
CA ILE A 149 -7.94 10.35 19.93
C ILE A 149 -7.81 11.89 19.90
N GLY A 150 -8.38 12.57 18.91
CA GLY A 150 -8.43 14.04 18.78
C GLY A 150 -9.79 14.64 19.11
#